data_AF-A0A840EUW8-F1
#
_entry.id   AF-A0A840EUW8-F1
#
_cell.length_a   1.000
_cell.length_b   1.000
_cell.length_c   1.000
_cell.angle_alpha   90.00
_cell.angle_beta   90.00
_cell.angle_gamma   90.00
#
_symmetry.space_group_name_H-M   'P 1'
#
loop_
_entity.id
_entity.type
_entity.pdbx_description
1 polymer ?
#
loop_
_entity_poly.entity_id
_entity_poly.type
_entity_poly.pdbx_seq_one_letter_code
_entity_poly.pdbx_strand_id
1 'polypeptide(L)'
;MSFKKITNTPSFWRSVLFLGLGFFILYNLFITLFNYRIDFTTFYEERIKVAPIRFIIANIISSFFYGFIISYLKFKTALKRKQNE
;
A
#
# COMPACT_ATOMS: atom_id res chain seq x y z
N MET A 1 20.11 12.19 6.97
CA MET A 1 18.75 12.72 7.22
C MET A 1 18.07 11.88 8.28
N SER A 2 17.48 12.49 9.31
CA SER A 2 16.81 11.72 10.36
C SER A 2 15.47 11.19 9.87
N PHE A 3 15.31 9.86 9.88
CA PHE A 3 14.04 9.16 9.63
C PHE A 3 12.87 9.78 10.42
N LYS A 4 13.16 10.20 11.66
CA LYS A 4 12.24 10.88 12.56
C LYS A 4 11.67 12.17 11.97
N LYS A 5 12.42 12.91 11.16
CA LYS A 5 11.93 14.16 10.53
C LYS A 5 10.87 13.90 9.46
N ILE A 6 11.02 12.81 8.71
CA ILE A 6 10.08 12.41 7.66
C ILE A 6 8.81 11.83 8.29
N THR A 7 8.95 10.89 9.23
CA THR A 7 7.80 10.22 9.86
C THR A 7 7.00 11.13 10.80
N ASN A 8 7.58 12.23 11.28
CA ASN A 8 6.86 13.21 12.10
C ASN A 8 6.10 14.26 11.26
N THR A 9 6.17 14.18 9.92
CA THR A 9 5.43 15.10 9.04
C THR A 9 4.03 14.53 8.76
N PRO A 10 2.93 15.25 9.04
CA PRO A 10 1.58 14.72 8.82
C PRO A 10 1.26 14.44 7.35
N SER A 11 1.87 15.17 6.40
CA SER A 11 1.69 14.91 4.96
C SER A 11 2.35 13.61 4.50
N PHE A 12 3.35 13.10 5.23
CA PHE A 12 3.93 11.79 4.97
C PHE A 12 2.87 10.71 5.18
N TRP A 13 2.20 10.70 6.34
CA TRP A 13 1.16 9.71 6.62
C TRP A 13 -0.05 9.80 5.69
N ARG A 14 -0.45 11.01 5.27
CA ARG A 14 -1.45 11.18 4.20
C ARG A 14 -1.01 10.51 2.90
N SER A 15 0.26 10.65 2.53
CA SER A 15 0.83 10.00 1.35
C SER A 15 0.86 8.47 1.49
N VAL A 16 1.24 7.97 2.67
CA VAL A 16 1.24 6.53 2.98
C VAL A 16 -0.15 5.95 2.81
N LEU A 17 -1.17 6.60 3.37
CA LEU A 17 -2.57 6.17 3.25
C LEU A 17 -3.06 6.20 1.80
N PHE A 18 -2.77 7.27 1.05
CA PHE A 18 -3.23 7.41 -0.34
C PHE A 18 -2.58 6.38 -1.27
N LEU A 19 -1.26 6.16 -1.14
CA LEU A 19 -0.55 5.15 -1.91
C LEU A 19 -0.92 3.73 -1.47
N GLY A 20 -1.11 3.50 -0.18
CA GLY A 20 -1.54 2.21 0.35
C GLY A 20 -2.94 1.83 -0.14
N LEU A 21 -3.90 2.75 -0.08
CA LEU A 21 -5.25 2.54 -0.64
C LEU A 21 -5.21 2.27 -2.14
N GLY A 22 -4.43 3.04 -2.90
CA GLY A 22 -4.25 2.78 -4.33
C GLY A 22 -3.68 1.38 -4.60
N PHE A 23 -2.65 0.96 -3.86
CA PHE A 23 -2.08 -0.37 -3.99
C PHE A 23 -3.08 -1.47 -3.60
N PHE A 24 -3.85 -1.27 -2.53
CA PHE A 24 -4.87 -2.22 -2.10
C PHE A 24 -5.91 -2.46 -3.20
N ILE A 25 -6.44 -1.39 -3.80
CA ILE A 25 -7.44 -1.49 -4.87
C ILE A 25 -6.82 -2.18 -6.09
N LEU A 26 -5.65 -1.72 -6.53
CA LEU A 26 -4.97 -2.29 -7.70
C LEU A 26 -4.64 -3.76 -7.49
N TYR A 27 -4.06 -4.13 -6.34
CA TYR A 27 -3.72 -5.52 -6.03
C TYR A 27 -4.95 -6.43 -6.09
N ASN A 28 -6.06 -6.03 -5.47
CA ASN A 28 -7.30 -6.80 -5.50
C ASN A 28 -7.95 -6.83 -6.89
N LEU A 29 -7.78 -5.79 -7.69
CA LEU A 29 -8.23 -5.77 -9.08
C LEU A 29 -7.39 -6.73 -9.93
N PHE A 30 -6.06 -6.67 -9.83
CA PHE A 30 -5.12 -7.53 -10.54
C PHE A 30 -5.33 -9.01 -10.16
N ILE A 31 -5.43 -9.33 -8.87
CA ILE A 31 -5.61 -10.72 -8.44
C ILE A 31 -6.92 -11.30 -9.00
N THR A 32 -8.00 -10.52 -9.01
CA THR A 32 -9.31 -10.93 -9.51
C THR A 32 -9.33 -11.05 -11.04
N LEU A 33 -8.71 -10.11 -11.74
CA LEU A 33 -8.60 -10.13 -13.19
C LEU A 33 -7.78 -11.32 -13.69
N PHE A 34 -6.61 -11.56 -13.08
CA PHE A 34 -5.65 -12.56 -13.55
C PHE A 34 -5.94 -13.98 -13.05
N ASN A 35 -6.40 -14.15 -11.80
CA ASN A 35 -6.63 -15.50 -11.27
C ASN A 35 -8.08 -15.97 -11.43
N TYR A 36 -9.04 -15.04 -11.49
CA TYR A 36 -10.46 -15.38 -11.44
C TYR A 36 -11.23 -14.92 -12.69
N ARG A 37 -10.58 -14.33 -13.70
CA ARG A 37 -11.22 -13.80 -14.92
C ARG A 37 -12.44 -12.91 -14.62
N ILE A 38 -12.35 -12.08 -13.57
CA ILE A 38 -13.43 -11.17 -13.11
C ILE A 38 -14.57 -11.92 -12.37
N ASP A 39 -14.41 -13.20 -12.02
CA ASP A 39 -15.36 -13.88 -11.13
C ASP A 39 -15.11 -13.50 -9.66
N PHE A 40 -15.79 -12.44 -9.24
CA PHE A 40 -15.76 -11.96 -7.86
C PHE A 40 -16.39 -12.97 -6.88
N THR A 41 -17.23 -13.89 -7.36
CA THR A 41 -17.94 -14.87 -6.53
C THR A 41 -16.97 -15.92 -6.02
N THR A 42 -16.22 -16.54 -6.92
CA THR A 42 -15.18 -17.54 -6.56
C THR A 42 -14.05 -16.90 -5.76
N PHE A 43 -13.67 -15.66 -6.09
CA PHE A 43 -12.69 -14.90 -5.31
C PHE A 43 -13.13 -14.73 -3.85
N TYR A 44 -14.39 -14.34 -3.62
CA TYR A 44 -14.93 -14.15 -2.29
C TYR A 44 -15.00 -15.48 -1.51
N GLU A 45 -15.47 -16.56 -2.15
CA GLU A 45 -15.57 -17.86 -1.49
C GLU A 45 -14.21 -18.44 -1.08
N GLU A 46 -13.20 -18.33 -1.93
CA GLU A 46 -11.88 -18.91 -1.63
C GLU A 46 -11.03 -18.04 -0.72
N ARG A 47 -11.06 -16.71 -0.89
CA ARG A 47 -10.17 -15.81 -0.14
C ARG A 47 -10.76 -15.34 1.17
N ILE A 48 -12.06 -15.05 1.19
CA ILE A 48 -12.72 -14.45 2.36
C ILE A 48 -13.36 -15.53 3.23
N LYS A 49 -13.95 -16.58 2.67
CA LYS A 49 -14.59 -17.65 3.46
C LYS A 49 -13.60 -18.62 4.09
N VAL A 50 -12.53 -19.00 3.37
CA VAL A 50 -11.57 -20.02 3.84
C VAL A 50 -10.51 -19.45 4.79
N ALA A 51 -10.03 -18.23 4.54
CA ALA A 51 -8.96 -17.62 5.35
C ALA A 51 -9.09 -16.09 5.48
N PRO A 52 -10.19 -15.58 6.07
CA PRO A 52 -10.50 -14.14 6.13
C PRO A 52 -9.41 -13.34 6.82
N ILE A 53 -8.90 -13.85 7.94
CA ILE A 53 -7.89 -13.18 8.77
C ILE A 53 -6.57 -13.05 7.99
N ARG A 54 -6.14 -14.13 7.32
CA ARG A 54 -4.91 -14.11 6.51
C ARG A 54 -5.04 -13.14 5.34
N PHE A 55 -6.20 -13.09 4.68
CA PHE A 55 -6.45 -12.17 3.59
C PHE A 55 -6.43 -10.71 4.05
N ILE A 56 -7.10 -10.39 5.15
CA ILE A 56 -7.13 -9.03 5.72
C ILE A 56 -5.73 -8.60 6.16
N ILE A 57 -5.04 -9.45 6.92
CA ILE A 57 -3.69 -9.16 7.41
C ILE A 57 -2.72 -8.99 6.23
N ALA A 58 -2.74 -9.88 5.24
CA ALA A 58 -1.88 -9.77 4.07
C ALA A 58 -2.15 -8.47 3.30
N ASN A 59 -3.41 -8.13 3.07
CA ASN A 59 -3.76 -6.90 2.36
C ASN A 59 -3.35 -5.64 3.12
N ILE A 60 -3.62 -5.57 4.43
CA ILE A 60 -3.26 -4.41 5.26
C ILE A 60 -1.74 -4.27 5.33
N ILE A 61 -1.03 -5.37 5.61
CA ILE A 61 0.44 -5.37 5.69
C ILE A 61 1.04 -4.96 4.34
N SER A 62 0.67 -5.63 3.25
CA SER A 62 1.27 -5.35 1.93
C SER A 62 0.97 -3.93 1.46
N SER A 63 -0.27 -3.46 1.60
CA SER A 63 -0.63 -2.08 1.22
C SER A 63 0.05 -1.03 2.09
N PHE A 64 0.15 -1.27 3.40
CA PHE A 64 0.87 -0.39 4.31
C PHE A 64 2.35 -0.31 3.98
N PHE A 65 3.03 -1.45 3.83
CA PHE A 65 4.46 -1.48 3.52
C PHE A 65 4.76 -0.81 2.19
N TYR A 66 3.95 -1.06 1.16
CA TYR A 66 4.10 -0.38 -0.13
C TYR A 66 3.92 1.13 0.01
N GLY A 67 2.82 1.58 0.63
CA GLY A 67 2.56 3.00 0.87
C GLY A 67 3.67 3.67 1.68
N PHE A 68 4.19 2.98 2.69
CA PHE A 68 5.25 3.46 3.56
C PHE A 68 6.58 3.61 2.84
N ILE A 69 7.05 2.55 2.17
CA ILE A 69 8.34 2.53 1.47
C ILE A 69 8.37 3.58 0.36
N ILE A 70 7.34 3.61 -0.49
CA ILE A 70 7.30 4.54 -1.62
C ILE A 70 7.18 5.99 -1.14
N SER A 71 6.33 6.26 -0.15
CA SER A 71 6.24 7.61 0.43
C SER A 71 7.54 8.03 1.08
N TYR A 72 8.24 7.11 1.75
CA TYR A 72 9.51 7.42 2.41
C TYR A 72 10.58 7.78 1.38
N LEU A 73 10.71 6.99 0.31
CA LEU A 73 11.63 7.28 -0.79
C LEU A 73 11.30 8.61 -1.49
N LYS A 74 10.00 8.90 -1.70
CA LYS A 74 9.53 10.16 -2.29
C LYS A 74 9.96 11.36 -1.43
N PHE A 75 9.68 11.33 -0.12
CA PHE A 75 10.03 12.43 0.78
C PHE A 75 11.55 12.56 0.99
N LYS A 76 12.27 11.44 1.08
CA LYS A 76 13.74 11.43 1.15
C LYS A 76 14.35 12.11 -0.08
N THR A 77 13.86 11.77 -1.27
CA THR A 77 14.36 12.35 -2.53
C THR A 77 14.00 13.82 -2.67
N ALA A 78 12.77 14.20 -2.32
CA ALA A 78 12.31 15.59 -2.36
C ALA A 78 13.13 16.49 -1.43
N LEU A 79 13.42 16.02 -0.22
CA LEU A 79 14.27 16.76 0.73
C LEU A 79 15.72 16.84 0.28
N LYS A 80 16.24 15.81 -0.40
CA LYS A 80 17.62 15.82 -0.91
C LYS A 80 17.78 16.84 -2.04
N ARG A 81 16.76 16.98 -2.91
CA ARG A 81 16.74 18.04 -3.94
C ARG A 81 16.78 19.43 -3.31
N LYS A 82 15.95 19.70 -2.31
CA LYS A 82 15.91 21.00 -1.60
C LYS A 82 17.18 21.39 -0.84
N GLN A 83 18.11 20.45 -0.58
CA GLN A 83 19.40 20.76 0.05
C GLN A 83 20.51 21.05 -0.97
N ASN A 84 20.29 20.70 -2.24
CA ASN A 84 21.26 20.86 -3.33
C ASN A 84 20.92 22.05 -4.24
N GLU A 85 19.80 22.73 -3.98
CA GLU A 85 19.41 24.05 -4.49
C GLU A 85 19.80 25.12 -3.46
#